data_AF-A0AAU3AYV7-F1
#
_entry.id   AF-A0AAU3AYV7-F1
#
_cell.length_a   1.000
_cell.length_b   1.000
_cell.length_c   1.000
_cell.angle_alpha   90.00
_cell.angle_beta   90.00
_cell.angle_gamma   90.00
#
_symmetry.space_group_name_H-M   'P 1'
#
loop_
_entity.id
_entity.type
_entity.pdbx_description
1 polymer ?
#
loop_
_entity_poly.entity_id
_entity_poly.type
_entity_poly.pdbx_seq_one_letter_code
_entity_poly.pdbx_strand_id
1 'polypeptide(L)' 'MTRLLPFGAFVRIEEREDGLEGLVHSTELSEEPVTDSEDVIQVGDRLPVKILDVEPTRRRITLSHLQALAHPGA' A
#
# COMPACT_ATOMS: atom_id res chain seq x y z
N MET A 1 4.00 -1.23 7.70
CA MET A 1 4.65 -0.78 6.44
C MET A 1 6.16 -1.01 6.47
N THR A 2 6.81 -1.28 5.33
CA THR A 2 8.22 -1.70 5.29
C THR A 2 9.18 -0.69 4.66
N ARG A 3 8.78 0.06 3.62
CA ARG A 3 9.66 1.05 2.98
C ARG A 3 8.90 2.13 2.21
N LEU A 4 9.30 3.39 2.34
CA LEU A 4 8.83 4.51 1.51
C LEU A 4 9.70 4.70 0.27
N LEU A 5 9.08 5.11 -0.82
CA LEU A 5 9.70 5.55 -2.06
C LEU A 5 9.03 6.87 -2.51
N PRO A 6 9.72 7.70 -3.30
CA PRO A 6 9.16 8.97 -3.78
C PRO A 6 7.93 8.80 -4.70
N PHE A 7 7.68 7.59 -5.20
CA PHE A 7 6.54 7.25 -6.06
C PHE A 7 5.56 6.23 -5.43
N GLY A 8 5.75 5.86 -4.15
CA GLY A 8 4.87 4.90 -3.50
C GLY A 8 5.44 4.29 -2.21
N ALA A 9 4.74 3.32 -1.65
CA ALA A 9 5.14 2.64 -0.43
C ALA A 9 5.09 1.12 -0.59
N PHE A 10 6.13 0.46 -0.14
CA PHE A 10 6.17 -1.00 0.00
C PHE A 10 5.61 -1.40 1.37
N VAL A 11 4.58 -2.24 1.32
CA VAL A 11 3.85 -2.74 2.47
C VAL A 11 3.97 -4.27 2.47
N ARG A 12 4.64 -4.80 3.49
CA ARG A 12 4.60 -6.25 3.73
C ARG A 12 3.26 -6.62 4.34
N ILE A 13 2.64 -7.67 3.81
CA ILE A 13 1.37 -8.19 4.34
C ILE A 13 1.70 -9.16 5.47
N GLU A 14 1.58 -8.71 6.72
CA GLU A 14 1.91 -9.51 7.92
C GLU A 14 1.02 -10.74 8.06
N GLU A 15 -0.18 -10.74 7.49
CA GLU A 15 -1.15 -11.85 7.57
C GLU A 15 -0.81 -13.06 6.68
N ARG A 16 0.28 -13.00 5.90
CA ARG A 16 0.69 -14.08 5.00
C ARG A 16 2.14 -14.48 5.31
N GLU A 17 2.32 -15.72 5.76
CA GLU A 17 3.65 -16.31 6.07
C GLU A 17 4.63 -16.28 4.88
N ASP A 18 4.14 -16.17 3.64
CA ASP A 18 4.98 -16.16 2.43
C ASP A 18 5.77 -14.85 2.20
N GLY A 19 5.65 -13.86 3.09
CA GLY A 19 6.45 -12.63 3.02
C GLY A 19 6.17 -11.78 1.78
N LEU A 20 4.96 -11.88 1.21
CA LEU A 20 4.54 -11.10 0.04
C LEU A 20 4.66 -9.59 0.30
N GLU A 21 5.29 -8.91 -0.66
CA GLU A 21 5.45 -7.46 -0.65
C GLU A 21 4.42 -6.85 -1.59
N GLY A 22 3.59 -5.99 -1.04
CA GLY A 22 2.68 -5.15 -1.79
C GLY A 22 3.27 -3.78 -2.07
N LEU A 23 2.93 -3.22 -3.22
CA LEU A 23 3.27 -1.85 -3.60
C LEU A 23 1.98 -1.04 -3.63
N VAL A 24 1.96 0.06 -2.87
CA VAL A 24 0.96 1.11 -2.99
C VAL A 24 1.58 2.27 -3.76
N HIS A 25 0.91 2.74 -4.81
CA HIS A 25 1.39 3.90 -5.57
C HIS A 25 1.12 5.20 -4.80
N SER A 26 1.94 6.25 -4.97
CA SER A 26 1.73 7.52 -4.28
C SER A 26 0.37 8.16 -4.60
N THR A 27 -0.10 8.00 -5.84
CA THR A 27 -1.45 8.44 -6.27
C THR A 27 -2.57 7.64 -5.60
N GLU A 28 -2.28 6.44 -5.13
CA GLU A 28 -3.24 5.55 -4.45
C GLU A 28 -3.16 5.68 -2.92
N LEU A 29 -2.21 6.47 -2.40
CA LEU A 29 -2.08 6.82 -0.98
C LEU A 29 -2.93 8.04 -0.62
N SER A 30 -3.07 9.00 -1.52
CA SER A 30 -3.88 10.20 -1.33
C SER A 30 -4.30 10.77 -2.68
N GLU A 31 -5.54 11.28 -2.76
CA GLU A 31 -6.03 11.99 -3.95
C GLU A 31 -5.36 13.36 -4.10
N GLU A 32 -4.93 13.94 -2.98
CA GLU A 32 -4.23 15.21 -2.94
C GLU A 32 -2.71 15.02 -3.10
N PRO A 33 -2.01 15.94 -3.76
CA PRO A 33 -0.57 15.88 -3.91
C PRO A 33 0.11 15.99 -2.54
N VAL A 34 0.67 14.87 -2.10
CA VAL A 34 1.36 14.77 -0.82
C VAL A 34 2.69 15.51 -0.93
N THR A 35 2.82 16.63 -0.21
CA THR A 35 4.08 17.40 -0.17
C THR A 35 5.14 16.65 0.64
N ASP A 36 4.71 15.98 1.70
CA ASP A 36 5.58 15.20 2.56
C ASP A 36 4.95 13.84 2.83
N SER A 37 5.52 12.79 2.24
CA SER A 37 4.95 11.44 2.32
C SER A 37 4.97 10.90 3.75
N GLU A 38 5.83 11.43 4.61
CA GLU A 38 5.94 11.04 6.02
C GLU A 38 4.76 11.54 6.87
N ASP A 39 4.01 12.55 6.41
CA ASP A 39 2.80 13.04 7.07
C ASP A 39 1.60 12.11 6.84
N VAL A 40 1.55 11.50 5.66
CA VAL A 40 0.46 10.59 5.27
C VAL A 40 0.74 9.16 5.71
N ILE A 41 2.01 8.74 5.68
CA ILE A 41 2.37 7.33 5.79
C ILE A 41 3.80 7.14 6.29
N GLN A 42 3.96 6.39 7.38
CA GLN A 42 5.25 6.17 8.03
C GLN A 42 5.66 4.69 8.03
N VAL A 43 6.97 4.42 7.99
CA VAL A 43 7.49 3.05 8.12
C VAL A 43 7.09 2.50 9.48
N GLY A 44 6.51 1.29 9.50
CA GLY A 44 5.90 0.71 10.70
C GLY A 44 4.40 0.98 10.86
N ASP A 45 3.83 1.94 10.13
CA ASP A 45 2.42 2.26 10.25
C ASP A 45 1.52 1.18 9.61
N ARG A 46 0.27 1.11 10.10
CA ARG A 46 -0.76 0.16 9.68
C ARG A 46 -1.93 0.93 9.09
N LEU A 47 -2.00 0.94 7.76
CA LEU A 47 -3.11 1.52 7.01
C LEU A 47 -3.96 0.41 6.34
N PRO A 48 -5.28 0.62 6.21
CA PRO A 48 -6.13 -0.26 5.43
C PRO A 48 -5.77 -0.12 3.95
N VAL A 49 -5.61 -1.24 3.25
CA VAL A 49 -5.29 -1.27 1.82
C VAL A 49 -6.14 -2.34 1.15
N LYS A 50 -6.46 -2.10 -0.11
CA LYS A 50 -7.23 -3.02 -0.93
C LYS A 50 -6.33 -3.62 -2.00
N ILE A 51 -6.45 -4.93 -2.17
CA ILE A 51 -5.77 -5.68 -3.22
C ILE A 51 -6.45 -5.35 -4.55
N LEU A 52 -5.73 -4.67 -5.43
CA LEU A 52 -6.19 -4.40 -6.79
C LEU A 52 -5.81 -5.55 -7.73
N ASP A 53 -4.58 -6.03 -7.61
CA ASP A 53 -4.04 -7.07 -8.48
C ASP A 53 -3.00 -7.91 -7.73
N VAL A 54 -2.94 -9.21 -8.04
CA VAL A 54 -1.98 -10.15 -7.44
C VAL A 54 -1.22 -10.84 -8.56
N GLU A 55 0.11 -10.66 -8.56
CA GLU A 55 0.98 -11.30 -9.53
C GLU A 55 1.86 -12.36 -8.85
N PRO A 56 1.37 -13.61 -8.72
CA PRO A 56 2.05 -14.66 -7.97
C PRO A 56 3.41 -15.02 -8.59
N THR A 57 3.54 -14.92 -9.91
CA THR A 57 4.78 -15.18 -10.65
C THR A 57 5.91 -14.25 -10.23
N ARG A 58 5.59 -13.00 -9.88
CA ARG A 58 6.56 -11.98 -9.44
C ARG A 58 6.51 -11.73 -7.93
N ARG A 59 5.70 -12.49 -7.19
CA ARG A 59 5.49 -12.32 -5.74
C ARG A 59 5.09 -10.89 -5.37
N ARG A 60 4.36 -10.20 -6.25
CA ARG A 60 4.03 -8.78 -6.09
C ARG A 60 2.54 -8.59 -6.03
N ILE A 61 2.11 -7.72 -5.13
CA ILE A 61 0.70 -7.35 -4.98
C ILE A 61 0.56 -5.85 -5.24
N THR A 62 -0.37 -5.47 -6.12
CA THR A 62 -0.74 -4.08 -6.30
C THR A 62 -1.82 -3.74 -5.28
N LEU A 63 -1.54 -2.73 -4.46
CA LEU A 63 -2.37 -2.30 -3.36
C LEU A 63 -2.81 -0.85 -3.55
N SER A 64 -3.98 -0.51 -3.03
CA SER A 64 -4.49 0.86 -3.01
C SER A 64 -5.14 1.22 -1.69
N HIS A 65 -4.76 2.37 -1.13
CA HIS A 65 -5.37 2.90 0.09
C HIS A 65 -6.70 3.59 -0.24
N LEU A 66 -6.74 4.41 -1.29
CA LEU A 66 -7.95 5.10 -1.72
C LEU A 66 -9.10 4.14 -2.03
N GLN A 67 -8.84 3.05 -2.74
CA GLN A 67 -9.85 2.04 -3.05
C GLN A 67 -10.34 1.29 -1.79
N ALA A 68 -9.51 1.20 -0.75
CA ALA A 68 -9.90 0.63 0.54
C ALA A 68 -10.84 1.59 1.30
N LEU A 69 -10.54 2.89 1.28
CA LEU A 69 -11.39 3.93 1.87
C LEU A 69 -12.72 4.08 1.14
N ALA A 70 -12.73 3.93 -0.19
CA ALA A 70 -13.93 4.03 -1.02
C ALA A 70 -14.90 2.84 -0.86
N HIS A 71 -14.40 1.68 -0.41
CA HIS A 71 -15.22 0.48 -0.22
C HIS A 71 -14.99 -0.16 1.16
N PRO A 72 -15.49 0.45 2.24
CA PRO A 72 -15.26 -0.04 3.61
C PRO A 72 -16.12 -1.25 4.01
N GLY A 73 -16.46 -2.19 3.10
CA GLY A 73 -17.32 -3.32 3.47
C GLY A 73 -17.62 -4.36 2.40
N ALA A 74 -16.60 -4.99 1.81
CA ALA A 74 -16.76 -6.21 1.01
C ALA A 74 -16.14 -7.41 1.74
#